data_AF-A0A2W5F2A0-F1
#
_entry.id   AF-A0A2W5F2A0-F1
#
_cell.length_a   1.000
_cell.length_b   1.000
_cell.length_c   1.000
_cell.angle_alpha   90.00
_cell.angle_beta   90.00
_cell.angle_gamma   90.00
#
_symmetry.space_group_name_H-M   'P 1'
#
loop_
_entity.id
_entity.type
_entity.pdbx_description
1 polymer ?
#
loop_
_entity_poly.entity_id
_entity_poly.type
_entity_poly.pdbx_seq_one_letter_code
_entity_poly.pdbx_strand_id
1 'polypeptide(L)'
;MWKKVSKYFLIGLLILGITPSHGQDNNSNAHKGTQLKTIIVDPGHGYPDKGTKGKNGSNESDIALAIGTKLAQKLRDSVPDIKVLMTRTDENLPNGLTSPGPANRWRAKFANDNHGDLFVSIHVNDDGRNGVDWHSEVVGHETKVYYTGKGKRKKKHTRLVPIIRRYSTPSGVVGTETYVWAMNNNDGKTQFVRDNNTPSEFAEKDTTADSTEEKYFDSPEAKIAASIRTRKYFEKSLLLGSFIQSNFAAQGRVDRGVRQRDWERIWVLQATAMPSVLVETGYSCNEGEEEYLTSEAGQEQVASAVFRAIVQYKNVLAERASRISSSNNPDSVTGNPN
;
A
#
# COMPACT_ATOMS: atom_id res chain seq x y z
N MET A 1 87.44 -50.50 -0.58
CA MET A 1 86.60 -51.09 0.48
C MET A 1 85.14 -51.01 0.04
N TRP A 2 84.42 -52.15 0.13
CA TRP A 2 82.96 -52.42 0.10
C TRP A 2 81.97 -51.23 0.09
N LYS A 3 80.75 -51.25 -0.50
CA LYS A 3 79.80 -52.28 -1.01
C LYS A 3 78.69 -51.49 -1.79
N LYS A 4 78.27 -51.93 -2.99
CA LYS A 4 76.98 -52.58 -3.34
C LYS A 4 75.65 -51.80 -3.09
N VAL A 5 74.86 -51.70 -4.18
CA VAL A 5 73.39 -51.96 -4.30
C VAL A 5 72.48 -50.80 -3.82
N SER A 6 71.36 -50.38 -4.44
CA SER A 6 70.33 -51.04 -5.27
C SER A 6 69.58 -50.04 -6.16
N LYS A 7 69.06 -50.51 -7.31
CA LYS A 7 67.93 -49.90 -8.03
C LYS A 7 66.64 -50.08 -7.22
N TYR A 8 65.84 -49.02 -7.09
CA TYR A 8 64.41 -49.14 -6.79
C TYR A 8 63.61 -48.26 -7.75
N PHE A 9 62.75 -48.94 -8.51
CA PHE A 9 61.69 -48.39 -9.33
C PHE A 9 60.53 -48.06 -8.38
N LEU A 10 60.16 -46.79 -8.26
CA LEU A 10 59.00 -46.37 -7.47
C LEU A 10 57.84 -46.15 -8.44
N ILE A 11 56.93 -47.11 -8.45
CA ILE A 11 55.61 -47.02 -9.09
C ILE A 11 54.78 -46.07 -8.21
N GLY A 12 54.41 -44.92 -8.77
CA GLY A 12 53.47 -43.99 -8.13
C GLY A 12 52.06 -44.57 -8.19
N LEU A 13 51.50 -44.90 -7.03
CA LEU A 13 50.09 -45.26 -6.86
C LEU A 13 49.29 -43.95 -6.68
N LEU A 14 48.61 -43.50 -7.73
CA LEU A 14 47.68 -42.36 -7.66
C LEU A 14 46.37 -42.84 -7.02
N ILE A 15 46.20 -42.61 -5.73
CA ILE A 15 44.92 -42.84 -5.04
C ILE A 15 44.05 -41.61 -5.28
N LEU A 16 43.09 -41.72 -6.20
CA LEU A 16 41.96 -40.82 -6.35
C LEU A 16 41.08 -40.92 -5.09
N GLY A 17 41.31 -40.02 -4.13
CA GLY A 17 40.39 -39.80 -3.02
C GLY A 17 39.10 -39.19 -3.54
N ILE A 18 38.06 -40.00 -3.67
CA ILE A 18 36.68 -39.53 -3.84
C ILE A 18 36.26 -38.97 -2.49
N THR A 19 36.39 -37.66 -2.29
CA THR A 19 35.70 -36.97 -1.20
C THR A 19 34.21 -37.02 -1.50
N PRO A 20 33.35 -37.53 -0.59
CA PRO A 20 31.92 -37.29 -0.72
C PRO A 20 31.71 -35.79 -0.56
N SER A 21 31.44 -35.10 -1.67
CA SER A 21 30.91 -33.75 -1.64
C SER A 21 29.56 -33.85 -0.93
N HIS A 22 29.54 -33.49 0.35
CA HIS A 22 28.30 -33.13 1.00
C HIS A 22 27.83 -31.87 0.27
N GLY A 23 26.96 -32.07 -0.73
CA GLY A 23 26.17 -31.00 -1.28
C GLY A 23 25.38 -30.43 -0.13
N GLN A 24 25.80 -29.26 0.36
CA GLN A 24 24.86 -28.39 1.04
C GLN A 24 23.84 -28.03 -0.04
N ASP A 25 22.72 -28.74 -0.02
CA ASP A 25 21.51 -28.34 -0.72
C ASP A 25 21.10 -26.99 -0.12
N ASN A 26 21.65 -25.92 -0.69
CA ASN A 26 21.27 -24.56 -0.41
C ASN A 26 19.82 -24.41 -0.87
N ASN A 27 18.91 -24.73 0.04
CA ASN A 27 17.48 -24.52 -0.11
C ASN A 27 17.16 -23.01 0.01
N SER A 28 17.85 -22.19 -0.81
CA SER A 28 17.71 -20.73 -0.83
C SER A 28 16.52 -20.25 -1.66
N ASN A 29 15.80 -21.16 -2.31
CA ASN A 29 14.75 -20.79 -3.28
C ASN A 29 13.34 -20.71 -2.68
N ALA A 30 13.09 -21.19 -1.45
CA ALA A 30 11.80 -21.03 -0.77
C ALA A 30 11.65 -19.67 -0.04
N HIS A 31 12.70 -18.87 0.06
CA HIS A 31 12.74 -17.64 0.89
C HIS A 31 12.55 -16.33 0.11
N LYS A 32 12.41 -16.36 -1.22
CA LYS A 32 12.32 -15.12 -2.03
C LYS A 32 11.03 -14.32 -1.81
N GLY A 33 9.93 -14.94 -1.39
CA GLY A 33 8.61 -14.29 -1.26
C GLY A 33 8.26 -13.69 0.11
N THR A 34 9.18 -13.71 1.09
CA THR A 34 8.89 -13.26 2.47
C THR A 34 9.67 -12.04 2.94
N GLN A 35 10.75 -11.65 2.26
CA GLN A 35 11.59 -10.53 2.66
C GLN A 35 11.24 -9.29 1.83
N LEU A 36 10.95 -8.16 2.48
CA LEU A 36 10.80 -6.87 1.80
C LEU A 36 12.17 -6.43 1.25
N LYS A 37 12.25 -6.18 -0.05
CA LYS A 37 13.46 -5.72 -0.74
C LYS A 37 13.25 -4.38 -1.44
N THR A 38 12.04 -4.10 -1.92
CA THR A 38 11.69 -2.83 -2.56
C THR A 38 10.42 -2.25 -1.94
N ILE A 39 10.49 -1.02 -1.43
CA ILE A 39 9.33 -0.25 -0.98
C ILE A 39 9.13 0.93 -1.94
N ILE A 40 7.89 1.07 -2.41
CA ILE A 40 7.45 2.20 -3.23
C ILE A 40 6.68 3.16 -2.32
N VAL A 41 7.18 4.36 -2.17
CA VAL A 41 6.50 5.47 -1.49
C VAL A 41 5.88 6.36 -2.57
N ASP A 42 4.58 6.60 -2.47
CA ASP A 42 3.81 7.32 -3.47
C ASP A 42 3.19 8.58 -2.88
N PRO A 43 3.86 9.75 -2.99
CA PRO A 43 3.21 11.01 -2.64
C PRO A 43 2.06 11.31 -3.61
N GLY A 44 0.83 11.32 -3.11
CA GLY A 44 -0.39 11.57 -3.89
C GLY A 44 -0.35 12.91 -4.62
N HIS A 45 -1.13 13.02 -5.70
CA HIS A 45 -1.29 14.27 -6.47
C HIS A 45 0.05 14.86 -6.98
N GLY A 46 0.04 16.12 -7.42
CA GLY A 46 1.17 16.85 -7.98
C GLY A 46 0.68 17.84 -9.04
N TYR A 47 1.34 18.99 -9.20
CA TYR A 47 0.88 20.01 -10.14
C TYR A 47 0.72 19.44 -11.57
N PRO A 48 -0.36 19.81 -12.28
CA PRO A 48 -1.39 20.80 -11.93
C PRO A 48 -2.53 20.27 -11.02
N ASP A 49 -2.53 18.98 -10.68
CA ASP A 49 -3.50 18.36 -9.78
C ASP A 49 -3.08 18.57 -8.32
N LYS A 50 -3.64 19.58 -7.67
CA LYS A 50 -3.28 19.95 -6.30
C LYS A 50 -3.88 19.04 -5.23
N GLY A 51 -4.80 18.14 -5.61
CA GLY A 51 -5.65 17.41 -4.68
C GLY A 51 -6.60 18.32 -3.91
N THR A 52 -6.96 17.95 -2.69
CA THR A 52 -7.78 18.82 -1.82
C THR A 52 -7.04 20.09 -1.42
N LYS A 53 -7.81 21.16 -1.20
CA LYS A 53 -7.32 22.46 -0.74
C LYS A 53 -7.79 22.71 0.69
N GLY A 54 -6.85 22.95 1.59
CA GLY A 54 -7.15 23.32 2.96
C GLY A 54 -7.73 24.73 3.09
N LYS A 55 -8.31 25.04 4.26
CA LYS A 55 -8.93 26.34 4.56
C LYS A 55 -7.93 27.49 4.56
N ASN A 56 -6.71 27.24 5.03
CA ASN A 56 -5.59 28.18 5.04
C ASN A 56 -4.80 28.19 3.71
N GLY A 57 -5.28 27.45 2.71
CA GLY A 57 -4.77 27.50 1.34
C GLY A 57 -3.67 26.49 1.04
N SER A 58 -3.40 25.55 1.96
CA SER A 58 -2.52 24.42 1.66
C SER A 58 -3.09 23.51 0.58
N ASN A 59 -2.21 22.80 -0.13
CA ASN A 59 -2.60 21.79 -1.11
C ASN A 59 -2.18 20.42 -0.61
N GLU A 60 -3.03 19.42 -0.82
CA GLU A 60 -2.72 18.01 -0.54
C GLU A 60 -1.42 17.56 -1.22
N SER A 61 -1.19 17.96 -2.47
CA SER A 61 0.03 17.59 -3.21
C SER A 61 1.31 17.99 -2.48
N ASP A 62 1.31 19.14 -1.81
CA ASP A 62 2.49 19.70 -1.17
C ASP A 62 2.75 18.98 0.17
N ILE A 63 1.69 18.78 0.96
CA ILE A 63 1.73 18.03 2.21
C ILE A 63 2.16 16.58 1.97
N ALA A 64 1.55 15.91 0.97
CA ALA A 64 1.85 14.54 0.63
C ALA A 64 3.32 14.35 0.20
N LEU A 65 3.87 15.29 -0.59
CA LEU A 65 5.29 15.27 -0.98
C LEU A 65 6.20 15.41 0.22
N ALA A 66 5.92 16.36 1.12
CA ALA A 66 6.73 16.60 2.30
C ALA A 66 6.77 15.37 3.22
N ILE A 67 5.61 14.80 3.55
CA ILE A 67 5.50 13.59 4.36
C ILE A 67 6.15 12.40 3.67
N GLY A 68 5.88 12.19 2.38
CA GLY A 68 6.45 11.09 1.60
C GLY A 68 7.99 11.16 1.51
N THR A 69 8.55 12.36 1.38
CA THR A 69 10.00 12.59 1.38
C THR A 69 10.62 12.23 2.73
N LYS A 70 10.03 12.70 3.83
CA LYS A 70 10.48 12.37 5.20
C LYS A 70 10.39 10.87 5.46
N LEU A 71 9.30 10.21 5.06
CA LEU A 71 9.14 8.77 5.17
C LEU A 71 10.22 8.02 4.38
N ALA A 72 10.43 8.39 3.11
CA ALA A 72 11.43 7.75 2.27
C ALA A 72 12.85 7.90 2.85
N GLN A 73 13.18 9.08 3.37
CA GLN A 73 14.45 9.33 4.05
C GLN A 73 14.63 8.42 5.27
N LYS A 74 13.64 8.37 6.17
CA LYS A 74 13.67 7.51 7.36
C LYS A 74 13.88 6.03 7.02
N LEU A 75 13.20 5.55 5.98
CA LEU A 75 13.36 4.18 5.49
C LEU A 75 14.77 3.93 4.97
N ARG A 76 15.31 4.82 4.12
CA ARG A 76 16.68 4.70 3.60
C ARG A 76 17.73 4.68 4.71
N ASP A 77 17.53 5.49 5.75
CA ASP A 77 18.47 5.60 6.87
C ASP A 77 18.42 4.38 7.80
N SER A 78 17.23 3.80 8.01
CA SER A 78 17.04 2.76 9.04
C SER A 78 16.99 1.33 8.50
N VAL A 79 16.69 1.14 7.21
CA VAL A 79 16.65 -0.17 6.55
C VAL A 79 17.41 -0.12 5.22
N PRO A 80 18.75 0.06 5.26
CA PRO A 80 19.57 0.25 4.06
C PRO A 80 19.62 -1.00 3.14
N ASP A 81 19.17 -2.16 3.64
CA ASP A 81 18.98 -3.40 2.88
C ASP A 81 17.76 -3.36 1.94
N ILE A 82 16.90 -2.36 2.09
CA ILE A 82 15.66 -2.20 1.33
C ILE A 82 15.80 -1.02 0.36
N LYS A 83 15.56 -1.28 -0.93
CA LYS A 83 15.47 -0.26 -1.98
C LYS A 83 14.21 0.57 -1.79
N VAL A 84 14.36 1.87 -1.55
CA VAL A 84 13.22 2.80 -1.36
C VAL A 84 13.10 3.75 -2.56
N LEU A 85 12.02 3.59 -3.32
CA LEU A 85 11.73 4.41 -4.50
C LEU A 85 10.52 5.31 -4.25
N MET A 86 10.55 6.50 -4.83
CA MET A 86 9.40 7.41 -4.83
C MET A 86 8.82 7.53 -6.24
N THR A 87 7.51 7.59 -6.36
CA THR A 87 6.83 7.78 -7.67
C THR A 87 7.05 9.19 -8.23
N ARG A 88 7.20 10.18 -7.35
CA ARG A 88 7.63 11.55 -7.68
C ARG A 88 8.50 12.11 -6.56
N THR A 89 9.38 13.04 -6.90
CA THR A 89 10.31 13.70 -5.96
C THR A 89 10.26 15.22 -6.04
N ASP A 90 9.41 15.76 -6.92
CA ASP A 90 9.16 17.18 -7.07
C ASP A 90 7.65 17.46 -7.00
N GLU A 91 7.30 18.74 -7.12
CA GLU A 91 5.94 19.25 -6.96
C GLU A 91 4.96 18.75 -8.04
N ASN A 92 5.46 18.29 -9.19
CA ASN A 92 4.61 17.93 -10.34
C ASN A 92 4.06 16.51 -10.25
N LEU A 93 3.06 16.22 -11.08
CA LEU A 93 2.69 14.83 -11.34
C LEU A 93 3.90 14.04 -11.88
N PRO A 94 3.96 12.73 -11.59
CA PRO A 94 5.08 11.90 -11.99
C PRO A 94 5.24 11.86 -13.51
N ASN A 95 6.49 11.66 -13.95
CA ASN A 95 6.85 11.45 -15.36
C ASN A 95 6.43 12.59 -16.30
N GLY A 96 6.41 13.83 -15.80
CA GLY A 96 6.04 15.02 -16.59
C GLY A 96 4.58 15.01 -17.07
N LEU A 97 3.72 14.22 -16.45
CA LEU A 97 2.30 14.15 -16.79
C LEU A 97 1.58 15.40 -16.28
N THR A 98 0.42 15.71 -16.85
CA THR A 98 -0.38 16.89 -16.47
C THR A 98 -1.82 16.54 -16.09
N SER A 99 -2.18 15.25 -16.15
CA SER A 99 -3.54 14.76 -15.88
C SER A 99 -3.54 13.63 -14.85
N PRO A 100 -4.48 13.62 -13.87
CA PRO A 100 -4.51 12.63 -12.79
C PRO A 100 -4.66 11.18 -13.27
N GLY A 101 -5.52 10.95 -14.27
CA GLY A 101 -5.80 9.60 -14.79
C GLY A 101 -4.55 8.89 -15.32
N PRO A 102 -3.83 9.48 -16.29
CA PRO A 102 -2.53 8.97 -16.76
C PRO A 102 -1.50 8.85 -15.62
N ALA A 103 -1.44 9.81 -14.71
CA ALA A 103 -0.50 9.78 -13.58
C ALA A 103 -0.77 8.58 -12.66
N ASN A 104 -2.02 8.29 -12.32
CA ASN A 104 -2.39 7.14 -11.50
C ASN A 104 -2.06 5.81 -12.18
N ARG A 105 -2.20 5.73 -13.51
CA ARG A 105 -1.75 4.54 -14.28
C ARG A 105 -0.24 4.40 -14.22
N TRP A 106 0.48 5.50 -14.36
CA TRP A 106 1.93 5.50 -14.29
C TRP A 106 2.45 5.12 -12.91
N ARG A 107 1.87 5.62 -11.81
CA ARG A 107 2.28 5.26 -10.43
C ARG A 107 2.23 3.75 -10.18
N ALA A 108 1.13 3.12 -10.60
CA ALA A 108 0.98 1.66 -10.50
C ALA A 108 1.97 0.93 -11.40
N LYS A 109 2.14 1.39 -12.65
CA LYS A 109 3.13 0.82 -13.59
C LYS A 109 4.54 0.91 -13.02
N PHE A 110 4.94 2.08 -12.52
CA PHE A 110 6.24 2.32 -11.90
C PHE A 110 6.50 1.36 -10.74
N ALA A 111 5.51 1.16 -9.87
CA ALA A 111 5.62 0.23 -8.75
C ALA A 111 5.84 -1.22 -9.22
N ASN A 112 5.09 -1.63 -10.25
CA ASN A 112 5.15 -2.97 -10.83
C ASN A 112 6.46 -3.22 -11.59
N ASP A 113 6.87 -2.28 -12.45
CA ASP A 113 8.12 -2.33 -13.23
C ASP A 113 9.36 -2.40 -12.33
N ASN A 114 9.27 -1.80 -11.13
CA ASN A 114 10.36 -1.82 -10.15
C ASN A 114 10.27 -3.00 -9.17
N HIS A 115 9.36 -3.96 -9.40
CA HIS A 115 9.14 -5.13 -8.56
C HIS A 115 8.97 -4.76 -7.08
N GLY A 116 8.12 -3.78 -6.78
CA GLY A 116 7.84 -3.37 -5.41
C GLY A 116 7.25 -4.51 -4.57
N ASP A 117 7.80 -4.75 -3.39
CA ASP A 117 7.24 -5.70 -2.42
C ASP A 117 6.16 -5.06 -1.53
N LEU A 118 6.14 -3.73 -1.49
CA LEU A 118 5.19 -2.93 -0.73
C LEU A 118 4.98 -1.57 -1.41
N PHE A 119 3.72 -1.13 -1.50
CA PHE A 119 3.34 0.18 -2.01
C PHE A 119 2.59 0.98 -0.93
N VAL A 120 3.06 2.19 -0.63
CA VAL A 120 2.48 3.08 0.38
C VAL A 120 2.19 4.43 -0.26
N SER A 121 0.92 4.73 -0.48
CA SER A 121 0.48 6.02 -1.00
C SER A 121 0.10 6.96 0.14
N ILE A 122 0.55 8.21 0.08
CA ILE A 122 0.35 9.23 1.11
C ILE A 122 -0.58 10.30 0.58
N HIS A 123 -1.68 10.55 1.30
CA HIS A 123 -2.75 11.46 0.93
C HIS A 123 -3.25 12.28 2.14
N VAL A 124 -4.06 13.30 1.84
CA VAL A 124 -4.77 14.11 2.83
C VAL A 124 -6.24 14.13 2.45
N ASN A 125 -7.10 13.80 3.41
CA ASN A 125 -8.51 13.60 3.16
C ASN A 125 -9.27 14.93 3.12
N ASP A 126 -10.47 14.88 2.56
CA ASP A 126 -11.46 15.95 2.61
C ASP A 126 -12.83 15.34 2.91
N ASP A 127 -13.67 16.05 3.65
CA ASP A 127 -14.99 15.53 4.01
C ASP A 127 -16.08 15.80 2.96
N GLY A 128 -15.72 16.36 1.81
CA GLY A 128 -16.62 16.71 0.69
C GLY A 128 -17.62 17.82 1.02
N ARG A 129 -17.54 18.39 2.23
CA ARG A 129 -18.48 19.38 2.75
C ARG A 129 -17.83 20.74 2.92
N ASN A 130 -16.65 20.95 2.32
CA ASN A 130 -15.82 22.14 2.47
C ASN A 130 -15.51 22.47 3.94
N GLY A 131 -15.43 21.43 4.79
CA GLY A 131 -15.12 21.60 6.20
C GLY A 131 -16.18 22.34 7.00
N VAL A 132 -17.45 22.26 6.59
CA VAL A 132 -18.58 22.81 7.34
C VAL A 132 -19.75 21.84 7.46
N ASP A 133 -20.37 21.82 8.64
CA ASP A 133 -21.65 21.16 8.89
C ASP A 133 -22.78 22.18 8.75
N TRP A 134 -23.72 21.93 7.83
CA TRP A 134 -24.87 22.80 7.60
C TRP A 134 -26.02 22.47 8.54
N HIS A 135 -26.57 23.51 9.17
CA HIS A 135 -27.70 23.44 10.07
C HIS A 135 -28.87 24.26 9.54
N SER A 136 -30.08 23.85 9.91
CA SER A 136 -31.29 24.62 9.61
C SER A 136 -32.27 24.55 10.76
N GLU A 137 -32.89 25.67 11.10
CA GLU A 137 -33.93 25.72 12.12
C GLU A 137 -35.11 26.59 11.65
N VAL A 138 -36.30 26.26 12.15
CA VAL A 138 -37.50 27.05 11.90
C VAL A 138 -37.50 28.21 12.89
N VAL A 139 -37.29 29.43 12.39
CA VAL A 139 -37.25 30.65 13.22
C VAL A 139 -38.59 31.38 13.28
N GLY A 140 -39.58 30.89 12.55
CA GLY A 140 -40.91 31.46 12.53
C GLY A 140 -41.74 30.86 11.42
N HIS A 141 -42.90 31.45 11.18
CA HIS A 141 -43.78 31.06 10.10
C HIS A 141 -44.31 32.31 9.40
N GLU A 142 -44.40 32.25 8.08
CA GLU A 142 -45.05 33.27 7.27
C GLU A 142 -46.31 32.73 6.62
N THR A 143 -47.31 33.59 6.52
CA THR A 143 -48.57 33.28 5.87
C THR A 143 -48.42 33.51 4.37
N LYS A 144 -48.34 32.44 3.56
CA LYS A 144 -48.34 32.56 2.10
C LYS A 144 -49.75 32.41 1.54
N VAL A 145 -50.13 33.39 0.72
CA VAL A 145 -51.36 33.36 -0.06
C VAL A 145 -51.04 32.85 -1.47
N TYR A 146 -51.82 31.88 -1.94
CA TYR A 146 -51.77 31.43 -3.33
C TYR A 146 -53.18 31.27 -3.88
N TYR A 147 -53.30 31.13 -5.19
CA TYR A 147 -54.59 31.05 -5.86
C TYR A 147 -54.66 29.82 -6.76
N THR A 148 -55.82 29.16 -6.80
CA THR A 148 -56.08 28.06 -7.73
C THR A 148 -57.30 28.35 -8.60
N GLY A 149 -57.39 27.74 -9.79
CA GLY A 149 -58.45 28.02 -10.76
C GLY A 149 -58.16 29.24 -11.66
N LYS A 150 -59.01 29.48 -12.67
CA LYS A 150 -58.85 30.56 -13.66
C LYS A 150 -60.12 31.41 -13.79
N GLY A 151 -59.96 32.67 -14.14
CA GLY A 151 -61.07 33.62 -14.34
C GLY A 151 -61.97 33.74 -13.12
N LYS A 152 -63.30 33.70 -13.33
CA LYS A 152 -64.31 33.80 -12.25
C LYS A 152 -64.29 32.62 -11.25
N ARG A 153 -63.56 31.54 -11.54
CA ARG A 153 -63.41 30.37 -10.66
C ARG A 153 -62.13 30.40 -9.79
N LYS A 154 -61.40 31.53 -9.77
CA LYS A 154 -60.18 31.69 -8.96
C LYS A 154 -60.51 31.66 -7.46
N LYS A 155 -59.88 30.76 -6.70
CA LYS A 155 -60.03 30.61 -5.25
C LYS A 155 -58.75 31.02 -4.54
N LYS A 156 -58.86 31.83 -3.47
CA LYS A 156 -57.75 32.22 -2.60
C LYS A 156 -57.52 31.14 -1.55
N HIS A 157 -56.27 30.72 -1.40
CA HIS A 157 -55.81 29.80 -0.37
C HIS A 157 -54.76 30.47 0.48
N THR A 158 -54.64 30.02 1.72
CA THR A 158 -53.65 30.51 2.65
C THR A 158 -53.01 29.31 3.33
N ARG A 159 -51.68 29.28 3.33
CA ARG A 159 -50.91 28.25 4.01
C ARG A 159 -49.84 28.92 4.86
N LEU A 160 -49.71 28.44 6.08
CA LEU A 160 -48.60 28.77 6.95
C LEU A 160 -47.36 28.01 6.46
N VAL A 161 -46.28 28.74 6.16
CA VAL A 161 -45.02 28.20 5.63
C VAL A 161 -43.90 28.54 6.62
N PRO A 162 -43.05 27.58 7.01
CA PRO A 162 -41.96 27.85 7.94
C PRO A 162 -40.90 28.77 7.32
N ILE A 163 -40.40 29.71 8.11
CA ILE A 163 -39.22 30.52 7.80
C ILE A 163 -38.01 29.75 8.34
N ILE A 164 -37.10 29.37 7.45
CA ILE A 164 -35.93 28.54 7.78
C ILE A 164 -34.69 29.43 7.85
N ARG A 165 -34.03 29.50 9.01
CA ARG A 165 -32.67 30.04 9.12
C ARG A 165 -31.69 28.92 8.84
N ARG A 166 -30.74 29.15 7.93
CA ARG A 166 -29.62 28.24 7.64
C ARG A 166 -28.33 28.87 8.11
N TYR A 167 -27.49 28.09 8.79
CA TYR A 167 -26.17 28.50 9.23
C TYR A 167 -25.22 27.30 9.17
N SER A 168 -23.92 27.53 9.28
CA SER A 168 -22.92 26.47 9.26
C SER A 168 -22.02 26.54 10.49
N THR A 169 -21.50 25.39 10.89
CA THR A 169 -20.42 25.27 11.88
C THR A 169 -19.21 24.62 11.23
N PRO A 170 -17.97 24.82 11.73
CA PRO A 170 -16.83 24.04 11.28
C PRO A 170 -17.08 22.54 11.41
N SER A 171 -16.63 21.76 10.43
CA SER A 171 -16.73 20.29 10.45
C SER A 171 -15.89 19.72 11.58
N GLY A 172 -16.50 18.84 12.37
CA GLY A 172 -15.82 18.11 13.45
C GLY A 172 -14.99 16.91 12.99
N VAL A 173 -14.87 16.69 11.68
CA VAL A 173 -14.10 15.57 11.14
C VAL A 173 -12.60 15.82 11.31
N VAL A 174 -11.95 14.86 11.97
CA VAL A 174 -10.51 14.80 12.23
C VAL A 174 -10.06 13.35 12.27
N GLY A 175 -8.75 13.11 12.13
CA GLY A 175 -8.15 11.79 12.30
C GLY A 175 -7.65 11.16 11.03
N THR A 176 -7.19 9.92 11.14
CA THR A 176 -6.51 9.18 10.08
C THR A 176 -7.34 8.02 9.59
N GLU A 177 -7.24 7.72 8.30
CA GLU A 177 -7.81 6.51 7.70
C GLU A 177 -6.73 5.81 6.87
N THR A 178 -6.85 4.50 6.68
CA THR A 178 -5.99 3.79 5.72
C THR A 178 -6.84 2.92 4.84
N TYR A 179 -6.80 3.19 3.54
CA TYR A 179 -7.52 2.42 2.55
C TYR A 179 -6.69 1.24 2.05
N VAL A 180 -7.37 0.11 1.90
CA VAL A 180 -6.92 -1.03 1.09
C VAL A 180 -7.89 -1.20 -0.08
N TRP A 181 -7.49 -1.89 -1.15
CA TRP A 181 -8.41 -2.13 -2.25
C TRP A 181 -9.61 -2.98 -1.79
N ALA A 182 -10.76 -2.81 -2.44
CA ALA A 182 -11.97 -3.55 -2.11
C ALA A 182 -11.96 -4.97 -2.68
N MET A 183 -12.15 -5.97 -1.81
CA MET A 183 -12.04 -7.39 -2.21
C MET A 183 -13.17 -7.85 -3.14
N ASN A 184 -14.34 -7.20 -3.10
CA ASN A 184 -15.46 -7.45 -4.02
C ASN A 184 -15.16 -7.07 -5.48
N ASN A 185 -14.06 -6.36 -5.73
CA ASN A 185 -13.61 -5.91 -7.05
C ASN A 185 -12.27 -6.55 -7.43
N ASN A 186 -12.06 -7.83 -7.11
CA ASN A 186 -10.75 -8.48 -7.28
C ASN A 186 -10.32 -8.72 -8.73
N ASP A 187 -11.22 -8.77 -9.71
CA ASP A 187 -10.89 -9.17 -11.09
C ASP A 187 -9.73 -8.36 -11.68
N GLY A 188 -9.78 -7.03 -11.53
CA GLY A 188 -8.70 -6.16 -12.00
C GLY A 188 -7.39 -6.41 -11.25
N LYS A 189 -7.43 -6.57 -9.92
CA LYS A 189 -6.23 -6.77 -9.10
C LYS A 189 -5.58 -8.11 -9.42
N THR A 190 -6.39 -9.16 -9.55
CA THR A 190 -5.93 -10.50 -9.94
C THR A 190 -5.30 -10.49 -11.33
N GLN A 191 -5.86 -9.74 -12.28
CA GLN A 191 -5.23 -9.57 -13.59
C GLN A 191 -3.84 -8.93 -13.46
N PHE A 192 -3.69 -7.80 -12.76
CA PHE A 192 -2.37 -7.19 -12.58
C PHE A 192 -1.38 -8.09 -11.84
N VAL A 193 -1.85 -8.82 -10.82
CA VAL A 193 -1.03 -9.80 -10.08
C VAL A 193 -0.57 -10.95 -10.99
N ARG A 194 -1.44 -11.41 -11.89
CA ARG A 194 -1.13 -12.46 -12.87
C ARG A 194 -0.14 -11.98 -13.91
N ASP A 195 -0.39 -10.82 -14.51
CA ASP A 195 0.39 -10.26 -15.61
C ASP A 195 1.80 -9.81 -15.14
N ASN A 196 1.98 -9.53 -13.84
CA ASN A 196 3.27 -9.21 -13.23
C ASN A 196 3.92 -10.40 -12.52
N ASN A 197 3.35 -11.61 -12.64
CA ASN A 197 3.90 -12.78 -11.98
C ASN A 197 5.13 -13.28 -12.74
N THR A 198 6.24 -13.49 -12.03
CA THR A 198 7.34 -14.30 -12.58
C THR A 198 6.96 -15.79 -12.44
N PRO A 199 7.04 -16.63 -13.48
CA PRO A 199 6.67 -18.05 -13.41
C PRO A 199 7.35 -18.85 -12.26
N SER A 200 8.45 -18.33 -11.72
CA SER A 200 9.34 -19.04 -10.79
C SER A 200 8.78 -19.40 -9.40
N GLU A 201 7.64 -18.87 -8.95
CA GLU A 201 7.11 -19.22 -7.61
C GLU A 201 6.27 -20.51 -7.58
N PHE A 202 5.84 -21.02 -8.74
CA PHE A 202 5.05 -22.26 -8.88
C PHE A 202 5.35 -23.07 -10.14
N ALA A 203 6.24 -22.61 -11.04
CA ALA A 203 6.65 -23.42 -12.18
C ALA A 203 7.51 -24.59 -11.71
N GLU A 204 6.95 -25.79 -11.76
CA GLU A 204 7.76 -26.99 -11.93
C GLU A 204 8.64 -26.79 -13.16
N LYS A 205 9.93 -27.05 -12.95
CA LYS A 205 11.00 -26.78 -13.89
C LYS A 205 10.85 -27.75 -15.06
N ASP A 206 10.10 -27.37 -16.09
CA ASP A 206 10.22 -28.03 -17.38
C ASP A 206 10.42 -27.03 -18.53
N THR A 207 11.38 -27.42 -19.35
CA THR A 207 12.13 -26.62 -20.31
C THR A 207 11.31 -26.31 -21.56
N THR A 208 11.29 -25.03 -21.94
CA THR A 208 11.48 -24.46 -23.30
C THR A 208 10.78 -23.10 -23.35
N ALA A 209 11.59 -22.06 -23.40
CA ALA A 209 11.14 -20.69 -23.57
C ALA A 209 10.60 -20.48 -24.99
N ASP A 210 9.73 -19.48 -25.12
CA ASP A 210 9.38 -18.73 -26.35
C ASP A 210 7.96 -18.94 -26.91
N SER A 211 7.12 -19.80 -26.32
CA SER A 211 5.65 -19.80 -26.58
C SER A 211 4.80 -20.25 -25.39
N THR A 212 5.46 -20.58 -24.28
CA THR A 212 4.90 -21.21 -23.09
C THR A 212 4.49 -20.19 -22.03
N GLU A 213 5.09 -18.99 -21.99
CA GLU A 213 4.76 -17.96 -21.01
C GLU A 213 3.35 -17.40 -21.21
N GLU A 214 2.98 -17.01 -22.42
CA GLU A 214 1.64 -16.47 -22.73
C GLU A 214 0.53 -17.51 -22.47
N LYS A 215 0.82 -18.79 -22.77
CA LYS A 215 -0.08 -19.91 -22.49
C LYS A 215 -0.15 -20.27 -20.99
N TYR A 216 0.93 -20.05 -20.24
CA TYR A 216 0.98 -20.24 -18.80
C TYR A 216 0.17 -19.15 -18.08
N PHE A 217 0.29 -17.88 -18.46
CA PHE A 217 -0.49 -16.79 -17.85
C PHE A 217 -2.01 -16.95 -18.03
N ASP A 218 -2.46 -17.72 -19.02
CA ASP A 218 -3.90 -17.99 -19.22
C ASP A 218 -4.36 -19.36 -18.71
N SER A 219 -3.46 -20.16 -18.12
CA SER A 219 -3.79 -21.47 -17.57
C SER A 219 -4.68 -21.37 -16.31
N PRO A 220 -5.50 -22.40 -16.01
CA PRO A 220 -6.27 -22.47 -14.76
C PRO A 220 -5.38 -22.36 -13.52
N GLU A 221 -4.20 -22.97 -13.53
CA GLU A 221 -3.23 -22.96 -12.43
C GLU A 221 -2.72 -21.54 -12.17
N ALA A 222 -2.36 -20.80 -13.21
CA ALA A 222 -1.93 -19.41 -13.07
C ALA A 222 -3.05 -18.51 -12.54
N LYS A 223 -4.29 -18.74 -12.96
CA LYS A 223 -5.48 -18.02 -12.44
C LYS A 223 -5.71 -18.32 -10.95
N ILE A 224 -5.56 -19.57 -10.53
CA ILE A 224 -5.66 -19.98 -9.11
C ILE A 224 -4.52 -19.35 -8.30
N ALA A 225 -3.27 -19.47 -8.76
CA ALA A 225 -2.10 -18.91 -8.09
C ALA A 225 -2.19 -17.39 -7.94
N ALA A 226 -2.62 -16.68 -9.00
CA ALA A 226 -2.87 -15.24 -8.95
C ALA A 226 -3.96 -14.89 -7.93
N SER A 227 -5.06 -15.64 -7.89
CA SER A 227 -6.13 -15.43 -6.92
C SER A 227 -5.68 -15.64 -5.47
N ILE A 228 -4.89 -16.69 -5.20
CA ILE A 228 -4.29 -16.94 -3.88
C ILE A 228 -3.33 -15.81 -3.50
N ARG A 229 -2.48 -15.36 -4.43
CA ARG A 229 -1.55 -14.25 -4.19
C ARG A 229 -2.28 -12.94 -3.93
N THR A 230 -3.32 -12.62 -4.70
CA THR A 230 -4.18 -11.45 -4.48
C THR A 230 -4.75 -11.46 -3.07
N ARG A 231 -5.28 -12.60 -2.59
CA ARG A 231 -5.76 -12.74 -1.21
C ARG A 231 -4.64 -12.52 -0.19
N LYS A 232 -3.46 -13.09 -0.39
CA LYS A 232 -2.30 -12.86 0.51
C LYS A 232 -1.89 -11.39 0.55
N TYR A 233 -1.91 -10.71 -0.59
CA TYR A 233 -1.64 -9.27 -0.64
C TYR A 233 -2.69 -8.47 0.13
N PHE A 234 -3.95 -8.92 0.14
CA PHE A 234 -5.04 -8.24 0.84
C PHE A 234 -4.83 -8.34 2.35
N GLU A 235 -4.58 -9.54 2.84
CA GLU A 235 -4.28 -9.79 4.25
C GLU A 235 -3.03 -9.02 4.71
N LYS A 236 -2.00 -8.94 3.86
CA LYS A 236 -0.79 -8.13 4.10
C LYS A 236 -1.09 -6.62 4.15
N SER A 237 -1.89 -6.11 3.23
CA SER A 237 -2.35 -4.71 3.22
C SER A 237 -3.15 -4.36 4.46
N LEU A 238 -4.09 -5.23 4.87
CA LEU A 238 -4.86 -5.05 6.10
C LEU A 238 -3.97 -5.02 7.34
N LEU A 239 -3.01 -5.95 7.42
CA LEU A 239 -2.06 -6.00 8.52
C LEU A 239 -1.25 -4.70 8.62
N LEU A 240 -0.65 -4.24 7.51
CA LEU A 240 0.09 -2.99 7.51
C LEU A 240 -0.81 -1.79 7.86
N GLY A 241 -2.01 -1.71 7.26
CA GLY A 241 -2.96 -0.64 7.56
C GLY A 241 -3.31 -0.58 9.05
N SER A 242 -3.47 -1.72 9.71
CA SER A 242 -3.73 -1.78 11.15
C SER A 242 -2.57 -1.26 11.99
N PHE A 243 -1.32 -1.55 11.61
CA PHE A 243 -0.15 -0.99 12.26
C PHE A 243 -0.03 0.51 12.05
N ILE A 244 -0.34 1.00 10.84
CA ILE A 244 -0.33 2.44 10.55
C ILE A 244 -1.32 3.18 11.46
N GLN A 245 -2.57 2.72 11.51
CA GLN A 245 -3.59 3.31 12.38
C GLN A 245 -3.23 3.24 13.86
N SER A 246 -2.70 2.10 14.33
CA SER A 246 -2.24 1.94 15.71
C SER A 246 -1.10 2.91 16.07
N ASN A 247 -0.16 3.16 15.15
CA ASN A 247 0.93 4.11 15.38
C ASN A 247 0.45 5.57 15.37
N PHE A 248 -0.58 5.90 14.59
CA PHE A 248 -1.24 7.21 14.68
C PHE A 248 -1.97 7.39 16.01
N ALA A 249 -2.74 6.38 16.44
CA ALA A 249 -3.42 6.39 17.73
C ALA A 249 -2.43 6.56 18.90
N ALA A 250 -1.28 5.90 18.84
CA ALA A 250 -0.22 6.04 19.84
C ALA A 250 0.39 7.45 19.91
N GLN A 251 0.22 8.27 18.86
CA GLN A 251 0.60 9.69 18.84
C GLN A 251 -0.56 10.62 19.25
N GLY A 252 -1.72 10.07 19.63
CA GLY A 252 -2.90 10.84 20.02
C GLY A 252 -3.80 11.26 18.85
N ARG A 253 -3.54 10.79 17.63
CA ARG A 253 -4.43 11.04 16.48
C ARG A 253 -5.65 10.12 16.54
N VAL A 254 -6.78 10.59 16.02
CA VAL A 254 -8.02 9.80 15.97
C VAL A 254 -7.88 8.70 14.93
N ASP A 255 -7.92 7.44 15.38
CA ASP A 255 -7.97 6.26 14.50
C ASP A 255 -9.39 6.07 13.96
N ARG A 256 -9.55 6.23 12.65
CA ARG A 256 -10.84 5.99 11.95
C ARG A 256 -10.83 4.68 11.18
N GLY A 257 -9.79 3.87 11.34
CA GLY A 257 -9.71 2.48 10.94
C GLY A 257 -9.14 2.24 9.54
N VAL A 258 -8.97 0.96 9.24
CA VAL A 258 -8.67 0.47 7.90
C VAL A 258 -9.97 0.34 7.12
N ARG A 259 -10.04 0.96 5.95
CA ARG A 259 -11.24 1.09 5.14
C ARG A 259 -11.09 0.40 3.78
N GLN A 260 -12.22 -0.03 3.23
CA GLN A 260 -12.36 -0.41 1.83
C GLN A 260 -13.36 0.54 1.19
N ARG A 261 -13.15 0.88 -0.09
CA ARG A 261 -14.07 1.71 -0.85
C ARG A 261 -14.75 0.86 -1.93
N ASP A 262 -15.91 0.31 -1.58
CA ASP A 262 -16.64 -0.63 -2.43
C ASP A 262 -17.30 0.04 -3.66
N TRP A 263 -17.66 1.32 -3.52
CA TRP A 263 -18.44 2.09 -4.49
C TRP A 263 -17.57 2.85 -5.51
N GLU A 264 -16.30 3.09 -5.20
CA GLU A 264 -15.36 3.77 -6.09
C GLU A 264 -13.96 3.14 -5.97
N ARG A 265 -13.41 2.68 -7.09
CA ARG A 265 -12.11 2.01 -7.12
C ARG A 265 -10.98 3.00 -6.84
N ILE A 266 -10.06 2.65 -5.94
CA ILE A 266 -8.80 3.37 -5.80
C ILE A 266 -7.82 2.78 -6.81
N TRP A 267 -7.66 3.44 -7.96
CA TRP A 267 -6.94 2.87 -9.11
C TRP A 267 -5.52 2.41 -8.76
N VAL A 268 -4.75 3.22 -8.01
CA VAL A 268 -3.36 2.86 -7.62
C VAL A 268 -3.30 1.61 -6.73
N LEU A 269 -4.29 1.39 -5.86
CA LEU A 269 -4.34 0.17 -5.03
C LEU A 269 -4.81 -1.05 -5.85
N GLN A 270 -5.68 -0.83 -6.83
CA GLN A 270 -6.19 -1.87 -7.71
C GLN A 270 -5.14 -2.36 -8.71
N ALA A 271 -4.34 -1.45 -9.26
CA ALA A 271 -3.43 -1.73 -10.38
C ALA A 271 -2.00 -2.13 -9.97
N THR A 272 -1.69 -2.07 -8.69
CA THR A 272 -0.42 -2.52 -8.12
C THR A 272 -0.42 -4.04 -7.91
N ALA A 273 0.66 -4.74 -8.28
CA ALA A 273 0.81 -6.19 -8.16
C ALA A 273 1.55 -6.59 -6.86
N MET A 274 1.28 -5.88 -5.77
CA MET A 274 1.88 -6.07 -4.46
C MET A 274 0.90 -5.65 -3.33
N PRO A 275 1.19 -5.95 -2.05
CA PRO A 275 0.50 -5.31 -0.93
C PRO A 275 0.59 -3.80 -1.06
N SER A 276 -0.56 -3.15 -1.01
CA SER A 276 -0.69 -1.70 -1.18
C SER A 276 -1.65 -1.09 -0.16
N VAL A 277 -1.30 0.09 0.34
CA VAL A 277 -2.13 0.91 1.24
C VAL A 277 -2.14 2.36 0.76
N LEU A 278 -3.26 3.05 0.95
CA LEU A 278 -3.36 4.51 0.80
C LEU A 278 -3.65 5.10 2.18
N VAL A 279 -2.77 5.96 2.66
CA VAL A 279 -2.81 6.54 4.00
C VAL A 279 -3.38 7.95 3.91
N GLU A 280 -4.58 8.13 4.44
CA GLU A 280 -5.15 9.45 4.68
C GLU A 280 -4.62 9.98 6.01
N THR A 281 -3.71 10.94 5.92
CA THR A 281 -2.91 11.41 7.05
C THR A 281 -3.66 12.35 7.99
N GLY A 282 -4.79 12.89 7.55
CA GLY A 282 -5.67 13.83 8.27
C GLY A 282 -6.70 14.41 7.33
N TYR A 283 -7.41 15.46 7.76
CA TYR A 283 -8.42 16.15 6.94
C TYR A 283 -8.04 17.61 6.66
N SER A 284 -7.81 17.97 5.40
CA SER A 284 -7.44 19.35 5.01
C SER A 284 -8.53 20.37 5.28
N CYS A 285 -9.79 19.94 5.29
CA CYS A 285 -10.94 20.82 5.55
C CYS A 285 -11.10 21.22 7.01
N ASN A 286 -10.36 20.56 7.92
CA ASN A 286 -10.29 20.92 9.32
C ASN A 286 -9.04 21.77 9.56
N GLU A 287 -9.22 22.97 10.10
CA GLU A 287 -8.16 23.97 10.28
C GLU A 287 -7.03 23.47 11.19
N GLY A 288 -7.36 22.80 12.30
CA GLY A 288 -6.36 22.27 13.22
C GLY A 288 -5.56 21.10 12.62
N GLU A 289 -6.21 20.26 11.81
CA GLU A 289 -5.53 19.19 11.06
C GLU A 289 -4.65 19.77 9.94
N GLU A 290 -5.11 20.82 9.24
CA GLU A 290 -4.31 21.52 8.23
C GLU A 290 -3.05 22.15 8.85
N GLU A 291 -3.17 22.88 9.96
CA GLU A 291 -2.05 23.46 10.68
C GLU A 291 -1.04 22.38 11.11
N TYR A 292 -1.54 21.27 11.64
CA TYR A 292 -0.72 20.12 12.01
C TYR A 292 0.03 19.54 10.79
N LEU A 293 -0.68 19.25 9.70
CA LEU A 293 -0.13 18.60 8.50
C LEU A 293 0.81 19.50 7.68
N THR A 294 0.67 20.82 7.80
CA THR A 294 1.57 21.79 7.18
C THR A 294 2.79 22.10 8.04
N SER A 295 2.76 21.80 9.33
CA SER A 295 3.90 21.99 10.24
C SER A 295 5.00 20.94 10.05
N GLU A 296 6.26 21.36 10.18
CA GLU A 296 7.42 20.44 10.15
C GLU A 296 7.30 19.32 11.19
N ALA A 297 6.85 19.64 12.40
CA ALA A 297 6.68 18.68 13.49
C ALA A 297 5.59 17.65 13.18
N GLY A 298 4.43 18.08 12.68
CA GLY A 298 3.34 17.17 12.34
C GLY A 298 3.69 16.27 11.16
N GLN A 299 4.34 16.80 10.12
CA GLN A 299 4.83 15.99 9.00
C GLN A 299 5.85 14.94 9.45
N GLU A 300 6.76 15.31 10.35
CA GLU A 300 7.75 14.40 10.94
C GLU A 300 7.08 13.31 11.79
N GLN A 301 6.09 13.67 12.60
CA GLN A 301 5.30 12.73 13.41
C GLN A 301 4.54 11.73 12.53
N VAL A 302 3.88 12.22 11.46
CA VAL A 302 3.18 11.36 10.48
C VAL A 302 4.15 10.40 9.80
N ALA A 303 5.26 10.91 9.26
CA ALA A 303 6.27 10.09 8.62
C ALA A 303 6.83 9.03 9.59
N SER A 304 7.06 9.39 10.84
CA SER A 304 7.50 8.48 11.90
C SER A 304 6.46 7.40 12.24
N ALA A 305 5.15 7.72 12.25
CA ALA A 305 4.10 6.74 12.48
C ALA A 305 4.07 5.67 11.39
N VAL A 306 4.09 6.10 10.12
CA VAL A 306 4.10 5.19 8.97
C VAL A 306 5.40 4.38 8.92
N PHE A 307 6.55 5.01 9.19
CA PHE A 307 7.84 4.33 9.28
C PHE A 307 7.83 3.20 10.32
N ARG A 308 7.38 3.48 11.55
CA ARG A 308 7.30 2.48 12.63
C ARG A 308 6.39 1.32 12.24
N ALA A 309 5.26 1.62 11.61
CA ALA A 309 4.34 0.59 11.12
C ALA A 309 4.97 -0.32 10.05
N ILE A 310 5.75 0.24 9.13
CA ILE A 310 6.49 -0.54 8.11
C ILE A 310 7.56 -1.42 8.77
N VAL A 311 8.28 -0.91 9.77
CA VAL A 311 9.28 -1.71 10.52
C VAL A 311 8.60 -2.84 11.30
N GLN A 312 7.48 -2.58 11.98
CA GLN A 312 6.68 -3.61 12.64
C GLN A 312 6.21 -4.68 11.65
N TYR A 313 5.71 -4.25 10.49
CA TYR A 313 5.30 -5.14 9.41
C TYR A 313 6.46 -6.00 8.88
N LYS A 314 7.64 -5.42 8.63
CA LYS A 314 8.87 -6.14 8.24
C LYS A 314 9.20 -7.24 9.25
N ASN A 315 9.18 -6.92 10.55
CA ASN A 315 9.52 -7.86 11.61
C ASN A 315 8.53 -9.04 11.66
N VAL A 316 7.22 -8.77 11.56
CA VAL A 316 6.20 -9.83 11.51
C VAL A 316 6.37 -10.75 10.30
N LEU A 317 6.75 -10.21 9.13
CA LEU A 317 7.04 -11.04 7.96
C LEU A 317 8.27 -11.92 8.18
N ALA A 318 9.33 -11.39 8.78
CA ALA A 318 10.55 -12.15 9.10
C ALA A 318 10.30 -13.26 10.13
N GLU A 319 9.49 -12.99 11.15
CA GLU A 319 9.07 -14.00 12.13
C GLU A 319 8.22 -15.11 11.51
N ARG A 320 7.31 -14.77 10.59
CA ARG A 320 6.51 -15.78 9.88
C ARG A 320 7.40 -16.65 8.99
N ALA A 321 8.38 -16.05 8.31
CA ALA A 321 9.33 -16.76 7.46
C ALA A 321 10.21 -17.73 8.25
N SER A 322 10.74 -17.29 9.40
CA SER A 322 11.55 -18.14 10.29
C SER A 322 10.74 -19.30 10.87
N ARG A 323 9.49 -19.06 11.29
CA ARG A 323 8.60 -20.14 11.76
C ARG A 323 8.37 -21.22 10.69
N ILE A 324 8.09 -20.82 9.45
CA ILE A 324 7.90 -21.77 8.33
C ILE A 324 9.19 -22.55 8.04
N SER A 325 10.35 -21.89 8.09
CA SER A 325 11.65 -22.56 7.93
C SER A 325 11.87 -23.63 9.01
N SER A 326 11.56 -23.29 10.27
CA SER A 326 11.71 -24.22 11.40
C SER A 326 10.75 -25.41 11.36
N SER A 327 9.52 -25.24 10.86
CA SER A 327 8.54 -26.34 10.76
C SER A 327 8.85 -27.31 9.61
N ASN A 328 9.58 -26.87 8.60
CA ASN A 328 9.94 -27.67 7.44
C ASN A 328 11.29 -28.40 7.60
N ASN A 329 11.93 -28.30 8.77
CA ASN A 329 13.15 -29.02 9.08
C ASN A 329 12.83 -30.34 9.82
N PRO A 330 12.92 -31.52 9.17
CA PRO A 330 12.52 -32.81 9.75
C PRO A 330 13.37 -33.24 10.95
N ASP A 331 14.53 -32.62 11.18
CA ASP A 331 15.46 -33.00 12.25
C ASP A 331 15.11 -32.43 13.64
N SER A 332 14.04 -31.62 13.77
CA SER A 332 13.64 -31.02 15.05
C SER A 332 12.73 -31.91 15.93
N VAL A 333 12.34 -33.11 15.45
CA VAL A 333 11.57 -34.10 16.22
C VAL A 333 12.50 -35.22 16.72
N THR A 334 13.52 -34.87 17.50
CA THR A 334 14.25 -35.85 18.34
C THR A 334 14.47 -35.28 19.73
N GLY A 335 13.40 -35.26 20.51
CA GLY A 335 13.43 -34.88 21.92
C GLY A 335 12.40 -35.67 22.71
N ASN A 336 12.56 -36.99 22.74
CA ASN A 336 11.84 -37.84 23.69
C ASN A 336 12.67 -37.92 24.99
N PRO A 337 12.22 -37.43 26.14
CA PRO A 337 12.70 -37.92 27.41
C PRO A 337 11.86 -39.13 27.82
N ASN A 338 12.56 -40.24 28.05
CA ASN A 338 12.04 -41.43 28.75
C ASN A 338 11.50 -41.10 30.14
#